data_AF-A0A1E4PVF3-F1
#
_entry.id   AF-A0A1E4PVF3-F1
#
_cell.length_a   1.000
_cell.length_b   1.000
_cell.length_c   1.000
_cell.angle_alpha   90.00
_cell.angle_beta   90.00
_cell.angle_gamma   90.00
#
_symmetry.space_group_name_H-M   'P 1'
#
loop_
_entity.id
_entity.type
_entity.pdbx_description
1 polymer ?
#
loop_
_entity_poly.entity_id
_entity_poly.type
_entity_poly.pdbx_seq_one_letter_code
_entity_poly.pdbx_strand_id
1 'polypeptide(L)'
;MPTIAESGLRGIADMPAWFGLLGPAGMPKESIERLNREVVKVLGNTDLRARLLSMGLEATPSTPQGLADFMREQSQSYLRLIKEFGIQPE
;
A
#
# COMPACT_ATOMS: atom_id res chain seq x y z
N MET A 1 -6.89 14.36 -19.03
CA MET A 1 -6.64 15.06 -17.75
C MET A 1 -5.17 14.87 -17.44
N PRO A 2 -4.38 15.93 -17.21
CA PRO A 2 -2.97 15.79 -16.86
C PRO A 2 -2.80 15.12 -15.48
N THR A 3 -1.69 14.44 -15.30
CA THR A 3 -1.33 13.82 -14.02
C THR A 3 -0.94 14.89 -12.98
N ILE A 4 -0.96 14.52 -11.70
CA ILE A 4 -0.52 15.42 -10.61
C ILE A 4 0.95 15.84 -10.84
N ALA A 5 1.78 14.97 -11.41
CA ALA A 5 3.17 15.26 -11.75
C ALA A 5 3.32 16.37 -12.79
N GLU A 6 2.40 16.42 -13.76
CA GLU A 6 2.34 17.46 -14.80
C GLU A 6 1.79 18.79 -14.27
N SER A 7 1.22 18.79 -13.06
CA SER A 7 0.61 19.96 -12.41
C SER A 7 1.58 20.75 -11.52
N GLY A 8 2.86 20.35 -11.44
CA GLY A 8 3.88 21.00 -10.62
C GLY A 8 3.91 20.55 -9.15
N LEU A 9 3.01 19.65 -8.73
CA LEU A 9 2.95 19.06 -7.38
C LEU A 9 3.87 17.84 -7.26
N ARG A 10 5.16 18.05 -7.53
CA ARG A 10 6.20 17.01 -7.45
C ARG A 10 6.26 16.48 -6.01
N GLY A 11 6.07 15.17 -5.81
CA GLY A 11 6.04 14.49 -4.50
C GLY A 11 4.66 13.96 -4.08
N ILE A 12 3.56 14.56 -4.55
CA ILE A 12 2.18 14.05 -4.30
C ILE A 12 1.80 13.01 -5.36
N ALA A 13 2.29 13.17 -6.58
CA ALA A 13 2.03 12.26 -7.69
C ALA A 13 2.52 10.83 -7.45
N ASP A 14 3.50 10.64 -6.56
CA ASP A 14 4.13 9.35 -6.24
C ASP A 14 3.52 8.68 -4.99
N MET A 15 2.37 9.17 -4.51
CA MET A 15 1.66 8.62 -3.36
C MET A 15 0.35 7.93 -3.77
N PRO A 16 0.41 6.74 -4.39
CA PRO A 16 -0.79 6.00 -4.70
C PRO A 16 -1.51 5.58 -3.42
N ALA A 17 -2.84 5.67 -3.44
CA ALA A 17 -3.65 5.01 -2.42
C ALA A 17 -3.41 3.50 -2.48
N TRP A 18 -3.28 2.87 -1.32
CA TRP A 18 -2.98 1.45 -1.22
C TRP A 18 -3.81 0.78 -0.13
N PHE A 19 -3.93 -0.54 -0.23
CA PHE A 19 -4.62 -1.37 0.75
C PHE A 19 -3.68 -2.47 1.23
N GLY A 20 -3.81 -2.83 2.51
CA GLY A 20 -3.05 -3.91 3.12
C GLY A 20 -3.91 -4.70 4.11
N LEU A 21 -3.57 -5.99 4.29
CA LEU A 21 -4.21 -6.83 5.29
C LEU A 21 -3.39 -6.83 6.58
N LEU A 22 -4.01 -6.41 7.67
CA LEU A 22 -3.40 -6.30 8.99
C LEU A 22 -4.06 -7.28 9.96
N GLY A 23 -3.26 -7.87 10.84
CA GLY A 23 -3.72 -8.73 11.93
C GLY A 23 -3.42 -8.11 13.30
N PRO A 24 -3.95 -8.68 14.40
CA PRO A 24 -3.67 -8.22 15.75
C PRO A 24 -2.17 -8.21 16.09
N ALA A 25 -1.76 -7.30 16.99
CA ALA A 25 -0.41 -7.30 17.53
C ALA A 25 -0.13 -8.61 18.30
N GLY A 26 1.08 -9.15 18.13
CA GLY A 26 1.48 -10.39 18.81
C GLY A 26 0.96 -11.69 18.19
N MET A 27 0.40 -11.65 16.96
CA MET A 27 0.06 -12.87 16.23
C MET A 27 1.24 -13.86 16.17
N PRO A 28 1.02 -15.18 16.37
CA PRO A 28 2.06 -16.18 16.19
C PRO A 28 2.61 -16.17 14.76
N LYS A 29 3.92 -16.33 14.62
CA LYS A 29 4.63 -16.31 13.33
C LYS A 29 4.01 -17.26 12.30
N GLU A 30 3.70 -18.49 12.71
CA GLU A 30 3.09 -19.50 11.84
C GLU A 30 1.72 -19.05 11.29
N SER A 31 0.92 -18.35 12.09
CA SER A 31 -0.38 -17.82 11.66
C SER A 31 -0.21 -16.71 10.63
N ILE A 32 0.79 -15.86 10.80
CA ILE A 32 1.15 -14.79 9.84
C ILE A 32 1.58 -15.41 8.52
N GLU A 33 2.48 -16.39 8.56
CA GLU A 33 3.01 -17.07 7.37
C GLU A 33 1.92 -17.82 6.61
N ARG A 34 1.04 -18.53 7.33
CA ARG A 34 -0.12 -19.21 6.74
C ARG A 34 -1.04 -18.22 6.04
N LEU A 35 -1.43 -17.12 6.71
CA LEU A 35 -2.31 -16.12 6.12
C LEU A 35 -1.68 -15.46 4.89
N ASN A 36 -0.41 -15.06 4.97
CA ASN A 36 0.31 -14.46 3.85
C ASN A 36 0.36 -15.39 2.63
N ARG A 37 0.67 -16.67 2.83
CA ARG A 37 0.70 -17.65 1.74
C ARG A 37 -0.64 -17.76 1.02
N GLU A 38 -1.74 -17.86 1.76
CA GLU A 38 -3.06 -17.96 1.14
C GLU A 38 -3.45 -16.66 0.41
N VAL A 39 -3.13 -15.49 0.97
CA VAL A 39 -3.37 -14.20 0.32
C VAL A 39 -2.57 -14.08 -0.98
N VAL A 40 -1.28 -14.39 -0.97
CA VAL A 40 -0.42 -14.35 -2.16
C VAL A 40 -0.96 -15.31 -3.23
N LYS A 41 -1.40 -16.50 -2.85
CA LYS A 41 -2.02 -17.46 -3.78
C LYS A 41 -3.28 -16.89 -4.43
N VAL A 42 -4.16 -16.28 -3.66
CA VAL A 42 -5.41 -15.68 -4.16
C VAL A 42 -5.11 -14.48 -5.08
N LEU A 43 -4.16 -13.62 -4.72
CA LEU A 43 -3.71 -12.51 -5.58
C LEU A 43 -3.02 -12.98 -6.86
N GLY A 44 -2.57 -14.23 -6.93
CA GLY A 44 -2.07 -14.87 -8.14
C GLY A 44 -3.17 -15.31 -9.13
N ASN A 45 -4.44 -15.32 -8.72
CA ASN A 45 -5.55 -15.72 -9.58
C ASN A 45 -5.85 -14.67 -10.66
N THR A 46 -5.83 -15.07 -11.93
CA THR A 46 -6.00 -14.16 -13.07
C THR A 46 -7.34 -13.43 -13.07
N ASP A 47 -8.45 -14.10 -12.75
CA ASP A 47 -9.78 -13.49 -12.75
C ASP A 47 -9.89 -12.43 -11.66
N LEU A 48 -9.34 -12.71 -10.48
CA LEU A 48 -9.29 -11.72 -9.40
C LEU A 48 -8.42 -10.52 -9.78
N ARG A 49 -7.24 -10.76 -10.36
CA ARG A 49 -6.36 -9.66 -10.84
C ARG A 49 -7.06 -8.79 -11.86
N ALA A 50 -7.75 -9.39 -12.82
CA ALA A 50 -8.53 -8.64 -13.82
C ALA A 50 -9.64 -7.82 -13.17
N ARG A 51 -10.34 -8.38 -12.18
CA ARG A 51 -11.38 -7.66 -11.43
C ARG A 51 -10.81 -6.50 -10.62
N LEU A 52 -9.69 -6.69 -9.93
CA LEU A 52 -9.01 -5.62 -9.21
C LEU A 52 -8.58 -4.50 -10.16
N LEU A 53 -7.97 -4.85 -11.30
CA LEU A 53 -7.55 -3.89 -12.32
C LEU A 53 -8.75 -3.10 -12.88
N SER A 54 -9.89 -3.75 -13.09
CA SER A 54 -11.13 -3.06 -13.52
C SER A 54 -11.65 -2.03 -12.50
N MET A 55 -11.25 -2.17 -11.23
CA MET A 55 -11.55 -1.23 -10.15
C MET A 55 -10.44 -0.19 -9.95
N GLY A 56 -9.40 -0.18 -10.78
CA GLY A 56 -8.23 0.68 -10.63
C GLY A 56 -7.25 0.21 -9.54
N LEU A 57 -7.33 -1.05 -9.12
CA LEU A 57 -6.45 -1.64 -8.11
C LEU A 57 -5.48 -2.62 -8.77
N GLU A 58 -4.20 -2.50 -8.44
CA GLU A 58 -3.19 -3.47 -8.85
C GLU A 58 -2.92 -4.47 -7.72
N ALA A 59 -2.88 -5.76 -8.07
CA ALA A 59 -2.55 -6.81 -7.12
C ALA A 59 -1.03 -6.87 -6.89
N THR A 60 -0.59 -6.53 -5.68
CA THR A 60 0.84 -6.45 -5.31
C THR A 60 1.18 -7.48 -4.22
N PRO A 61 1.32 -8.77 -4.56
CA PRO A 61 1.70 -9.78 -3.57
C PRO A 61 3.10 -9.48 -3.00
N SER A 62 3.25 -9.60 -1.69
CA SER A 62 4.49 -9.29 -0.97
C SER A 62 4.64 -10.21 0.26
N THR A 63 5.74 -10.05 1.00
CA THR A 63 5.98 -10.72 2.27
C THR A 63 5.43 -9.88 3.44
N PRO A 64 5.20 -10.46 4.64
CA PRO A 64 4.79 -9.69 5.81
C PRO A 64 5.79 -8.57 6.15
N GLN A 65 7.08 -8.87 6.03
CA GLN A 65 8.14 -7.88 6.26
C GLN A 65 8.12 -6.78 5.18
N GLY A 66 7.93 -7.15 3.91
CA GLY A 66 7.85 -6.20 2.81
C GLY A 66 6.70 -5.21 2.95
N LEU A 67 5.52 -5.67 3.41
CA LEU A 67 4.41 -4.76 3.72
C LEU A 67 4.76 -3.84 4.91
N ALA A 68 5.41 -4.36 5.96
CA ALA A 68 5.82 -3.56 7.10
C ALA A 68 6.88 -2.49 6.72
N ASP A 69 7.80 -2.82 5.82
CA ASP A 69 8.80 -1.89 5.27
C ASP A 69 8.11 -0.79 4.46
N PHE A 70 7.22 -1.17 3.55
CA PHE A 70 6.44 -0.24 2.75
C PHE A 70 5.62 0.73 3.62
N MET A 71 4.93 0.23 4.65
CA MET A 71 4.17 1.08 5.59
C MET A 71 5.06 2.12 6.28
N ARG A 72 6.28 1.74 6.68
CA ARG A 72 7.25 2.68 7.29
C ARG A 72 7.69 3.73 6.29
N GLU A 73 8.00 3.35 5.06
CA GLU A 73 8.39 4.28 3.99
C GLU A 73 7.27 5.26 3.67
N GLN A 74 6.03 4.77 3.52
CA GLN A 74 4.86 5.60 3.28
C GLN A 74 4.68 6.60 4.43
N SER A 75 4.69 6.14 5.68
CA SER A 75 4.56 7.01 6.85
C SER A 75 5.61 8.12 6.87
N GLN A 76 6.87 7.81 6.53
CA GLN A 76 7.94 8.81 6.46
C GLN A 76 7.69 9.82 5.32
N SER A 77 7.24 9.37 4.16
CA SER A 77 6.90 10.26 3.04
C SER A 77 5.76 11.21 3.39
N TYR A 78 4.68 10.71 4.01
CA TYR A 78 3.57 11.55 4.48
C TYR A 78 4.03 12.56 5.53
N LEU A 79 4.86 12.13 6.50
CA LEU A 79 5.41 13.03 7.52
C LEU A 79 6.27 14.17 6.92
N ARG A 80 7.02 13.90 5.84
CA ARG A 80 7.79 14.95 5.15
C ARG A 80 6.85 15.97 4.50
N LEU A 81 5.82 15.51 3.80
CA LEU A 81 4.87 16.40 3.13
C LEU A 81 4.04 17.21 4.12
N ILE A 82 3.57 16.61 5.22
CA ILE A 82 2.84 17.33 6.27
C ILE A 82 3.68 18.50 6.79
N LYS A 83 4.98 18.29 7.01
CA LYS A 83 5.90 19.35 7.46
C LYS A 83 6.16 20.40 6.38
N GLU A 84 6.37 19.97 5.14
CA GLU A 84 6.66 20.86 4.02
C GLU A 84 5.48 21.81 3.71
N PHE A 85 4.26 21.28 3.75
CA PHE A 85 3.04 22.04 3.45
C PHE A 85 2.36 22.65 4.69
N GLY A 86 2.92 22.46 5.89
CA GLY A 86 2.37 23.03 7.12
C GLY A 86 1.00 22.50 7.52
N ILE A 87 0.63 21.29 7.07
CA ILE A 87 -0.68 20.69 7.31
C ILE A 87 -0.85 20.41 8.81
N GLN A 88 -1.98 20.85 9.39
CA GLN A 88 -2.32 20.62 10.80
C GLN A 88 -3.51 19.67 10.91
N PRO A 89 -3.58 18.84 11.97
CA PRO A 89 -4.82 18.18 12.34
C PRO A 89 -5.87 19.25 12.67
N GLU A 90 -7.10 19.00 12.26
CA GLU A 90 -8.28 19.82 12.53
C GLU A 90 -8.76 19.77 13.98
#